data_AF-A0A2W2LQ01-F1
#
_entry.id   AF-A0A2W2LQ01-F1
#
_cell.length_a   1.000
_cell.length_b   1.000
_cell.length_c   1.000
_cell.angle_alpha   90.00
_cell.angle_beta   90.00
_cell.angle_gamma   90.00
#
_symmetry.space_group_name_H-M   'P 1'
#
loop_
_entity.id
_entity.type
_entity.pdbx_description
1 polymer ?
#
loop_
_entity_poly.entity_id
_entity_poly.type
_entity_poly.pdbx_seq_one_letter_code
_entity_poly.pdbx_strand_id
1 'polypeptide(L)'
;MPASPSTARAINDRLALRLLQQEGPLTAGQLKQLTGLSRPTVADLVERLTVSGLITVVGESREQRRGPNARLYGIVADRAHLAALDVRTESVAVTVSDLLGRELAGACVPIGGGTGTGPAVEQAVALVERVPERV
;
A
#
# COMPACT_ATOMS: atom_id res chain seq x y z
N MET A 1 29.42 7.35 -5.69
CA MET A 1 28.96 8.67 -5.20
C MET A 1 27.86 8.45 -4.17
N PRO A 2 27.80 9.24 -3.08
CA PRO A 2 26.66 9.20 -2.17
C PRO A 2 25.35 9.58 -2.89
N ALA A 3 24.22 9.08 -2.41
CA ALA A 3 22.91 9.44 -2.95
C ALA A 3 22.64 10.95 -2.78
N SER A 4 21.93 11.56 -3.73
CA SER A 4 21.45 12.92 -3.56
C SER A 4 20.45 13.00 -2.39
N PRO A 5 20.26 14.19 -1.78
CA PRO A 5 19.28 14.35 -0.70
C PRO A 5 17.86 13.91 -1.07
N SER A 6 17.43 14.15 -2.31
CA SER A 6 16.12 13.71 -2.82
C SER A 6 16.03 12.19 -2.94
N THR A 7 17.07 11.54 -3.46
CA THR A 7 17.12 10.08 -3.55
C THR A 7 17.12 9.43 -2.17
N ALA A 8 17.90 9.97 -1.22
CA ALA A 8 17.92 9.47 0.15
C ALA A 8 16.54 9.57 0.83
N ARG A 9 15.83 10.69 0.63
CA ARG A 9 14.44 10.85 1.13
C ARG A 9 13.49 9.82 0.54
N ALA A 10 13.50 9.62 -0.78
CA ALA A 10 12.65 8.64 -1.43
C ALA A 10 12.91 7.20 -0.95
N ILE A 11 14.18 6.85 -0.71
CA ILE A 11 14.56 5.55 -0.13
C ILE A 11 13.99 5.39 1.28
N ASN A 12 14.15 6.41 2.13
CA ASN A 12 13.65 6.38 3.50
C ASN A 12 12.12 6.29 3.55
N ASP A 13 11.42 7.09 2.74
CA ASP A 13 9.96 7.11 2.66
C ASP A 13 9.43 5.72 2.24
N ARG A 14 10.05 5.10 1.23
CA ARG A 14 9.72 3.74 0.80
C ARG A 14 9.98 2.70 1.89
N LEU A 15 11.07 2.83 2.64
CA LEU A 15 11.38 1.92 3.75
C LEU A 15 10.30 2.01 4.85
N ALA A 16 9.90 3.22 5.25
CA ALA A 16 8.88 3.40 6.27
C ALA A 16 7.50 2.90 5.83
N LEU A 17 7.09 3.18 4.58
CA LEU A 17 5.84 2.66 4.04
C LEU A 17 5.82 1.13 4.01
N ARG A 18 6.95 0.49 3.65
CA ARG A 18 7.07 -0.97 3.70
C ARG A 18 6.92 -1.50 5.12
N LEU A 19 7.54 -0.86 6.11
CA LEU A 19 7.39 -1.25 7.52
C LEU A 19 5.95 -1.10 8.00
N LEU A 20 5.28 0.01 7.66
CA LEU A 20 3.88 0.21 8.02
C LEU A 20 2.93 -0.80 7.35
N GLN A 21 3.26 -1.25 6.14
CA GLN A 21 2.51 -2.29 5.45
C GLN A 21 2.71 -3.67 6.09
N GLN A 22 3.93 -3.99 6.53
CA GLN A 22 4.29 -5.31 7.07
C GLN A 22 3.93 -5.47 8.55
N GLU A 23 4.19 -4.44 9.36
CA GLU A 23 4.02 -4.47 10.82
C GLU A 23 2.67 -3.87 11.26
N GLY A 24 1.96 -3.21 10.34
CA GLY A 24 0.78 -2.40 10.67
C GLY A 24 1.15 -1.04 11.26
N PRO A 25 0.24 -0.41 12.04
CA PRO A 25 0.50 0.91 12.60
C PRO A 25 1.68 0.97 13.56
N LEU A 26 2.57 1.95 13.37
CA LEU A 26 3.80 2.12 14.15
C LEU A 26 3.91 3.52 14.73
N THR A 27 4.52 3.62 15.91
CA THR A 27 4.95 4.91 16.47
C THR A 27 6.20 5.43 15.76
N ALA A 28 6.45 6.74 15.83
CA ALA A 28 7.72 7.32 15.36
C ALA A 28 8.95 6.70 16.09
N GLY A 29 8.77 6.27 17.34
CA GLY A 29 9.80 5.56 18.10
C GLY A 29 10.11 4.19 17.49
N GLN A 30 9.09 3.41 17.14
CA GLN A 30 9.26 2.10 16.47
C GLN A 30 9.86 2.26 15.07
N LEU A 31 9.39 3.23 14.28
CA LEU A 31 9.98 3.53 12.97
C LEU A 31 11.48 3.85 13.10
N LYS A 32 11.89 4.64 14.09
CA LYS A 32 13.31 4.90 14.36
C LYS A 32 14.09 3.62 14.67
N GLN A 33 13.57 2.76 15.53
CA GLN A 33 14.23 1.50 15.90
C GLN A 33 14.36 0.56 14.69
N LEU A 34 13.29 0.38 13.92
CA LEU A 34 13.24 -0.54 12.78
C LEU A 34 14.03 -0.05 11.56
N THR A 35 14.08 1.28 11.35
CA THR A 35 14.82 1.86 10.21
C THR A 35 16.30 2.16 10.52
N GLY A 36 16.67 2.24 11.80
CA GLY A 36 18.00 2.72 12.23
C GLY A 36 18.25 4.21 11.97
N LEU A 37 17.23 4.97 11.53
CA LEU A 37 17.37 6.38 11.21
C LEU A 37 17.44 7.25 12.47
N SER A 38 18.01 8.44 12.32
CA SER A 38 18.05 9.42 13.40
C SER A 38 16.64 9.94 13.73
N ARG A 39 16.44 10.41 14.96
CA ARG A 39 15.17 11.02 15.39
C ARG A 39 14.71 12.18 14.48
N PRO A 40 15.54 13.17 14.10
CA PRO A 40 15.10 14.23 13.19
C PRO A 40 14.75 13.69 11.79
N THR A 41 15.46 12.67 11.30
CA THR A 41 15.13 12.05 10.00
C THR A 41 13.76 11.37 10.02
N VAL A 42 13.42 10.67 11.10
CA VAL A 42 12.09 10.03 11.24
C VAL A 42 10.99 11.08 11.39
N ALA A 43 11.23 12.16 12.13
CA ALA A 43 10.26 13.24 12.27
C ALA A 43 9.92 13.88 10.91
N ASP A 44 10.95 14.24 10.13
CA ASP A 44 10.83 14.79 8.77
C ASP A 44 10.14 13.80 7.81
N LEU A 45 10.46 12.51 7.88
CA LEU A 45 9.78 11.46 7.12
C LEU A 45 8.29 11.36 7.46
N VAL A 46 7.94 11.31 8.75
CA VAL A 46 6.55 11.20 9.20
C VAL A 46 5.75 12.42 8.78
N GLU A 47 6.32 13.61 8.93
CA GLU A 47 5.72 14.86 8.48
C GLU A 47 5.46 14.83 6.97
N ARG A 48 6.45 14.51 6.14
CA ARG A 48 6.28 14.42 4.68
C ARG A 48 5.19 13.43 4.27
N LEU A 49 5.21 12.22 4.83
CA LEU A 49 4.21 11.19 4.49
C LEU A 49 2.80 11.56 4.97
N THR A 50 2.69 12.31 6.07
CA THR A 50 1.41 12.83 6.56
C THR A 50 0.91 13.94 5.63
N VAL A 51 1.78 14.88 5.25
CA VAL A 51 1.46 15.99 4.33
C VAL A 51 1.07 15.47 2.94
N SER A 52 1.68 14.37 2.48
CA SER A 52 1.28 13.73 1.22
C SER A 52 -0.03 12.92 1.33
N GLY A 53 -0.55 12.73 2.54
CA GLY A 53 -1.75 11.95 2.81
C GLY A 53 -1.57 10.44 2.68
N LEU A 54 -0.33 9.93 2.70
CA LEU A 54 -0.05 8.49 2.64
C LEU A 54 -0.18 7.81 4.00
N ILE A 55 0.04 8.55 5.10
CA ILE A 55 -0.15 8.05 6.46
C ILE A 55 -1.01 9.02 7.28
N THR A 56 -1.64 8.50 8.32
CA THR A 56 -2.40 9.28 9.30
C THR A 56 -2.20 8.72 10.71
N VAL A 57 -2.60 9.48 11.72
CA VAL A 57 -2.68 8.97 13.09
C VAL A 57 -3.92 8.08 13.21
N VAL A 58 -3.71 6.79 13.47
CA VAL A 58 -4.77 5.78 13.60
C VAL A 58 -5.03 5.37 15.06
N GLY A 59 -4.32 5.99 16.00
CA GLY A 59 -4.51 5.77 17.43
C GLY A 59 -3.32 6.23 18.25
N GLU A 60 -3.26 5.71 19.48
CA GLU A 60 -2.18 5.98 20.43
C GLU A 60 -1.67 4.67 21.04
N SER A 61 -0.37 4.58 21.30
CA SER A 61 0.24 3.41 21.91
C SER A 61 -0.22 3.28 23.35
N ARG A 62 -0.79 2.13 23.71
CA ARG A 62 -1.14 1.79 25.10
C ARG A 62 0.07 1.32 25.91
N GLU A 63 1.21 1.99 25.78
CA GLU A 63 2.38 1.67 26.60
C GLU A 63 2.18 2.23 28.01
N GLN A 64 2.36 1.37 29.03
CA GLN A 64 2.17 1.68 30.45
C GLN A 64 3.36 2.48 31.03
N ARG A 65 3.83 3.51 30.33
CA ARG A 65 4.95 4.36 30.72
C ARG A 65 4.47 5.76 31.16
N ARG A 66 5.26 6.41 32.03
CA ARG A 66 5.05 7.83 32.38
C ARG A 66 5.26 8.71 31.14
N GLY A 67 4.24 9.47 30.78
CA GLY A 67 4.25 10.42 29.65
C GLY A 67 2.97 10.31 28.82
N PRO A 68 2.72 11.26 27.90
CA PRO A 68 1.63 11.13 26.94
C PRO A 68 1.87 9.91 26.03
N ASN A 69 0.79 9.22 25.67
CA ASN A 69 0.85 8.08 24.76
C ASN A 69 1.48 8.50 23.42
N ALA A 70 2.29 7.63 22.83
CA ALA A 70 2.87 7.92 21.52
C ALA A 70 1.82 7.72 20.41
N ARG A 71 1.76 8.63 19.45
CA ARG A 71 0.88 8.49 18.27
C ARG A 71 1.27 7.25 17.45
N LEU A 72 0.26 6.46 17.05
CA LEU A 72 0.40 5.38 16.09
C LEU A 72 0.05 5.91 14.70
N TYR A 73 0.99 5.76 13.77
CA TYR A 73 0.81 6.14 12.37
C TYR A 73 0.50 4.89 11.56
N GLY A 74 -0.49 4.97 10.67
CA GLY A 74 -0.86 3.89 9.75
C GLY A 74 -1.04 4.42 8.34
N ILE A 75 -0.95 3.53 7.34
CA ILE A 75 -1.24 3.87 5.95
C ILE A 75 -2.72 4.21 5.80
N VAL A 76 -3.02 5.28 5.06
CA VAL A 76 -4.38 5.64 4.65
C VAL A 76 -4.79 4.66 3.53
N ALA A 77 -5.33 3.50 3.91
CA ALA A 77 -5.48 2.36 3.01
C ALA A 77 -6.38 2.67 1.79
N ASP A 78 -7.45 3.45 2.01
CA ASP A 78 -8.44 3.89 1.04
C ASP A 78 -7.98 5.09 0.18
N ARG A 79 -6.73 5.56 0.36
CA ARG A 79 -6.20 6.70 -0.40
C ARG A 79 -6.10 6.42 -1.90
N ALA A 80 -5.92 5.15 -2.27
CA ALA A 80 -5.91 4.66 -3.64
C ALA A 80 -6.30 3.18 -3.68
N HIS A 81 -6.83 2.76 -4.83
CA HIS A 81 -7.12 1.36 -5.11
C HIS A 81 -6.08 0.78 -6.08
N LEU A 82 -5.74 -0.49 -5.88
CA LEU A 82 -4.84 -1.25 -6.73
C LEU A 82 -5.66 -2.29 -7.50
N ALA A 83 -5.57 -2.29 -8.82
CA ALA A 83 -6.14 -3.35 -9.65
C ALA A 83 -5.03 -4.32 -10.08
N ALA A 84 -5.25 -5.62 -9.86
CA ALA A 84 -4.38 -6.69 -10.29
C ALA A 84 -5.09 -7.53 -11.35
N LEU A 85 -4.34 -7.93 -12.38
CA LEU A 85 -4.80 -8.81 -13.45
C LEU A 85 -3.94 -10.07 -13.43
N ASP A 86 -4.57 -11.23 -13.31
CA ASP A 86 -3.95 -12.56 -13.44
C ASP A 86 -4.45 -13.21 -14.73
N VAL A 87 -3.57 -13.37 -15.71
CA VAL A 87 -3.88 -13.97 -17.02
C VAL A 87 -3.28 -15.37 -17.07
N ARG A 88 -4.16 -16.36 -17.18
CA ARG A 88 -3.82 -17.78 -17.31
C ARG A 88 -4.32 -18.31 -18.65
N THR A 89 -3.89 -19.51 -19.00
CA THR A 89 -4.32 -20.19 -20.23
C THR A 89 -5.83 -20.41 -20.29
N GLU A 90 -6.44 -20.80 -19.17
CA GLU A 90 -7.88 -21.10 -19.09
C GLU A 90 -8.71 -20.03 -18.37
N SER A 91 -8.11 -18.92 -17.92
CA SER A 91 -8.85 -17.91 -17.17
C SER A 91 -8.19 -16.54 -17.14
N VAL A 92 -9.00 -15.53 -16.88
CA VAL A 92 -8.54 -14.20 -16.49
C VAL A 92 -9.23 -13.82 -15.20
N ALA A 93 -8.45 -13.38 -14.21
CA ALA A 93 -8.96 -12.84 -12.96
C ALA A 93 -8.54 -11.39 -12.77
N VAL A 94 -9.44 -10.59 -12.20
CA VAL A 94 -9.19 -9.22 -11.78
C VAL A 94 -9.54 -9.11 -10.31
N THR A 95 -8.64 -8.50 -9.53
CA THR A 95 -8.84 -8.17 -8.13
C THR A 95 -8.56 -6.69 -7.92
N VAL A 96 -9.41 -6.01 -7.16
CA VAL A 96 -9.19 -4.65 -6.69
C VAL A 96 -8.95 -4.70 -5.19
N SER A 97 -7.89 -4.07 -4.72
CA SER A 97 -7.51 -3.98 -3.31
C SER A 97 -7.24 -2.55 -2.85
N ASP A 98 -7.23 -2.33 -1.55
CA ASP A 98 -6.70 -1.11 -0.94
C ASP A 98 -5.14 -1.12 -0.90
N LEU A 99 -4.51 -0.05 -0.42
CA LEU A 99 -3.05 0.04 -0.32
C LEU A 99 -2.40 -0.95 0.66
N LEU A 100 -3.19 -1.55 1.56
CA LEU A 100 -2.75 -2.61 2.47
C LEU A 100 -2.96 -4.01 1.87
N GLY A 101 -3.49 -4.10 0.64
CA GLY A 101 -3.72 -5.36 -0.06
C GLY A 101 -4.99 -6.07 0.38
N ARG A 102 -5.88 -5.43 1.14
CA ARG A 102 -7.20 -6.00 1.41
C ARG A 102 -8.01 -5.99 0.13
N GLU A 103 -8.47 -7.16 -0.30
CA GLU A 103 -9.37 -7.28 -1.44
C GLU A 103 -10.71 -6.58 -1.13
N LEU A 104 -11.11 -5.71 -2.05
CA LEU A 104 -12.36 -4.95 -2.05
C LEU A 104 -13.36 -5.55 -3.02
N ALA A 105 -12.89 -5.96 -4.20
CA ALA A 105 -13.68 -6.63 -5.21
C ALA A 105 -12.82 -7.58 -6.05
N GLY A 106 -13.44 -8.64 -6.58
CA GLY A 106 -12.75 -9.58 -7.47
C GLY A 106 -13.73 -10.27 -8.41
N ALA A 107 -13.22 -10.69 -9.56
CA ALA A 107 -13.95 -11.55 -10.47
C ALA A 107 -12.98 -12.37 -11.34
N CYS A 108 -13.42 -13.56 -11.72
CA CYS A 108 -12.70 -14.44 -12.62
C CYS A 108 -13.63 -14.91 -13.74
N VAL A 109 -13.10 -15.04 -14.95
CA VAL A 109 -13.82 -15.55 -16.12
C VAL A 109 -12.99 -16.63 -16.81
N PRO A 110 -13.61 -17.72 -17.28
CA PRO A 110 -12.91 -18.75 -18.04
C PRO A 110 -12.57 -18.25 -19.45
N ILE A 111 -11.40 -18.65 -19.96
CA ILE A 111 -11.00 -18.52 -21.36
C ILE A 111 -11.00 -19.92 -21.95
N GLY A 112 -11.94 -20.21 -22.85
CA GLY A 112 -12.03 -21.53 -23.48
C GLY A 112 -10.87 -21.74 -24.47
N GLY A 113 -10.37 -22.96 -24.61
CA GLY A 113 -9.26 -23.29 -25.51
C GLY A 113 -9.50 -23.02 -27.01
N GLY A 114 -10.76 -22.81 -27.42
CA GLY A 114 -11.15 -22.38 -28.77
C GLY A 114 -11.40 -20.87 -28.90
N THR A 115 -11.20 -20.10 -27.84
CA THR A 115 -11.41 -18.64 -27.84
C THR A 115 -10.27 -18.00 -28.62
N GLY A 116 -10.58 -17.32 -29.72
CA GLY A 116 -9.58 -16.52 -30.42
C GLY A 116 -9.02 -15.41 -29.53
N THR A 117 -7.81 -14.94 -29.83
CA THR A 117 -7.14 -13.88 -29.04
C THR A 117 -7.98 -12.62 -28.91
N GLY A 118 -8.67 -12.19 -29.97
CA GLY A 118 -9.53 -11.01 -29.96
C GLY A 118 -10.64 -11.11 -28.89
N PRO A 119 -11.53 -12.11 -28.97
CA PRO A 119 -12.56 -12.34 -27.96
C PRO A 119 -12.01 -12.52 -26.53
N ALA A 120 -10.84 -13.17 -26.36
CA ALA A 120 -10.21 -13.32 -25.05
C ALA A 120 -9.76 -11.97 -24.46
N VAL A 121 -9.22 -11.08 -25.30
CA VAL A 121 -8.84 -9.71 -24.90
C VAL A 121 -10.07 -8.88 -24.58
N GLU A 122 -11.12 -8.93 -25.41
CA GLU A 122 -12.39 -8.23 -25.13
C GLU A 122 -12.99 -8.65 -23.78
N GLN A 123 -12.99 -9.95 -23.49
CA GLN A 123 -13.47 -10.49 -22.23
C GLN A 123 -12.60 -10.05 -21.04
N ALA A 124 -11.28 -9.96 -21.21
CA ALA A 124 -10.38 -9.44 -20.19
C ALA A 124 -10.59 -7.94 -19.94
N VAL A 125 -10.75 -7.13 -20.99
CA VAL A 125 -11.04 -5.68 -20.88
C VAL A 125 -12.36 -5.46 -20.16
N ALA A 126 -13.43 -6.15 -20.57
CA ALA A 126 -14.73 -6.06 -19.92
C ALA A 126 -14.67 -6.46 -18.43
N LEU A 127 -13.81 -7.42 -18.08
CA LEU A 127 -13.57 -7.79 -16.68
C LEU A 127 -12.85 -6.68 -15.90
N VAL A 128 -11.85 -6.04 -16.49
CA VAL A 128 -11.10 -4.94 -15.87
C VAL A 128 -11.98 -3.71 -15.66
N GLU A 129 -12.89 -3.41 -16.59
CA GLU A 129 -13.79 -2.25 -16.48
C GLU A 129 -14.85 -2.43 -15.38
N ARG A 130 -15.42 -3.62 -15.24
CA ARG A 130 -16.56 -3.86 -14.33
C ARG A 130 -16.21 -4.10 -12.86
N VAL A 131 -15.00 -4.57 -12.55
CA VAL A 131 -14.62 -4.93 -11.17
C VAL A 131 -14.40 -3.70 -10.28
N PRO A 132 -13.76 -2.62 -10.76
CA PRO A 132 -13.63 -1.37 -10.01
C PRO A 132 -14.96 -0.70 -9.66
N GLU A 133 -16.01 -0.85 -10.47
CA GLU A 133 -17.35 -0.28 -10.20
C GLU A 133 -18.03 -0.87 -8.96
N ARG A 134 -17.46 -1.92 -8.37
CA ARG A 134 -17.99 -2.64 -7.20
C ARG A 134 -17.33 -2.24 -5.88
N VAL A 135 -16.36 -1.32 -5.93
CA VAL A 135 -15.61 -0.77 -4.78
C VAL A 135 -16.17 0.59 -4.40
#